data_AF-A0A518C5H2-F1
#
_entry.id   AF-A0A518C5H2-F1
#
_cell.length_a   1.000
_cell.length_b   1.000
_cell.length_c   1.000
_cell.angle_alpha   90.00
_cell.angle_beta   90.00
_cell.angle_gamma   90.00
#
_symmetry.space_group_name_H-M   'P 1'
#
loop_
_entity.id
_entity.type
_entity.pdbx_description
1 polymer ?
#
loop_
_entity_poly.entity_id
_entity_poly.type
_entity_poly.pdbx_seq_one_letter_code
_entity_poly.pdbx_strand_id
1 'polypeptide(L)'
;MSSDPLGEPELEVLDEKPRQFQLIHLIGVMTALAVLSALFAPALRALKSDQATTALMLLGTQLTVVTAAYFFGMYRRRKALQGSGARLGQSFTGSPITQKLISIFVIAGMLFLSLYILLIAVGNTSGSFKKFPIEAMYLNFLLAAMSVPFLLHIFWKRHLGVVEFFEHGVALTPMKLTPWELVEVQPHQTKQNGIQMTVSRKGKWARKLTIPALVSPELRSYLLRHHSNPDAPSEETPLKKLTLFDP
;
A
#
# COMPACT_ATOMS: atom_id res chain seq x y z
N MET A 1 10.72 -35.61 25.67
CA MET A 1 9.69 -36.58 25.24
C MET A 1 8.98 -35.98 24.04
N SER A 2 8.92 -36.80 22.99
CA SER A 2 8.37 -36.65 21.64
C SER A 2 7.39 -35.50 21.33
N SER A 3 7.66 -34.79 20.23
CA SER A 3 6.64 -34.47 19.23
C SER A 3 7.26 -34.53 17.83
N ASP A 4 6.66 -35.35 16.98
CA ASP A 4 7.11 -35.71 15.63
C ASP A 4 7.42 -34.49 14.73
N PRO A 5 8.54 -34.52 13.96
CA PRO A 5 8.82 -33.52 12.92
C PRO A 5 8.01 -33.75 11.62
N LEU A 6 7.06 -34.70 11.60
CA LEU A 6 6.40 -35.19 10.37
C LEU A 6 4.99 -34.61 10.12
N GLY A 7 4.65 -33.47 10.72
CA GLY A 7 3.31 -32.90 10.58
C GLY A 7 3.23 -31.38 10.64
N GLU A 8 4.34 -30.68 10.41
CA GLU A 8 4.26 -29.25 10.13
C GLU A 8 3.70 -29.09 8.71
N PRO A 9 2.57 -28.39 8.51
CA PRO A 9 2.23 -27.97 7.16
C PRO A 9 3.42 -27.14 6.68
N GLU A 10 4.14 -27.62 5.66
CA GLU A 10 5.10 -26.80 4.94
C GLU A 10 4.33 -25.59 4.43
N LEU A 11 4.33 -24.51 5.21
CA LEU A 11 3.92 -23.22 4.72
C LEU A 11 4.84 -22.97 3.56
N GLU A 12 4.27 -22.96 2.35
CA GLU A 12 4.99 -22.61 1.15
C GLU A 12 5.47 -21.18 1.39
N VAL A 13 6.72 -21.08 1.87
CA VAL A 13 7.40 -19.83 2.10
C VAL A 13 7.31 -19.15 0.75
N LEU A 14 6.55 -18.04 0.69
CA LEU A 14 6.38 -17.30 -0.55
C LEU A 14 7.76 -16.75 -0.89
N ASP A 15 8.50 -17.55 -1.65
CA ASP A 15 9.80 -17.21 -2.16
C ASP A 15 9.53 -16.13 -3.21
N GLU A 16 9.48 -14.88 -2.74
CA GLU A 16 9.39 -13.70 -3.58
C GLU A 16 10.69 -13.61 -4.37
N LYS A 17 10.85 -14.47 -5.38
CA LYS A 17 11.91 -14.34 -6.36
C LYS A 17 11.84 -12.90 -6.88
N PRO A 18 12.98 -12.18 -6.92
CA PRO A 18 13.01 -10.82 -7.43
C PRO A 18 12.41 -10.85 -8.84
N ARG A 19 11.25 -10.21 -9.01
CA ARG A 19 10.56 -10.18 -10.29
C ARG A 19 11.49 -9.54 -11.30
N GLN A 20 12.05 -10.37 -12.16
CA GLN A 20 12.76 -9.90 -13.34
C GLN A 20 11.73 -9.18 -14.21
N PHE A 21 11.98 -7.89 -14.47
CA PHE A 21 11.14 -7.08 -15.33
C PHE A 21 11.22 -7.69 -16.73
N GLN A 22 10.21 -8.46 -17.13
CA GLN A 22 10.26 -9.16 -18.41
C GLN A 22 10.16 -8.13 -19.55
N LEU A 23 10.84 -8.40 -20.67
CA LEU A 23 10.89 -7.53 -21.84
C LEU A 23 9.49 -7.09 -22.32
N ILE A 24 8.49 -7.97 -22.20
CA ILE A 24 7.11 -7.69 -22.60
C ILE A 24 6.46 -6.56 -21.77
N HIS A 25 6.83 -6.43 -20.49
CA HIS A 25 6.36 -5.34 -19.64
C HIS A 25 7.00 -4.01 -20.06
N LEU A 26 8.28 -4.03 -20.46
CA LEU A 26 8.96 -2.84 -20.97
C LEU A 26 8.33 -2.38 -22.30
N ILE A 27 8.09 -3.31 -23.22
CA ILE A 27 7.42 -3.02 -24.50
C ILE A 27 6.02 -2.46 -24.26
N GLY A 28 5.26 -3.03 -23.32
CA GLY A 28 3.94 -2.53 -22.94
C GLY A 28 3.99 -1.10 -22.40
N VAL A 29 4.94 -0.80 -21.50
CA VAL A 29 5.13 0.55 -20.94
C VAL A 29 5.55 1.54 -22.02
N MET A 30 6.52 1.18 -22.87
CA MET A 30 6.99 2.05 -23.96
C MET A 30 5.86 2.33 -24.98
N THR A 31 5.07 1.31 -25.32
CA THR A 31 3.91 1.47 -26.21
C THR A 31 2.86 2.39 -25.59
N ALA A 32 2.53 2.21 -24.30
CA ALA A 32 1.59 3.10 -23.60
C ALA A 32 2.09 4.55 -23.57
N LEU A 33 3.38 4.76 -23.28
CA LEU A 33 4.00 6.09 -23.32
C LEU A 33 3.97 6.71 -24.72
N ALA A 34 4.20 5.91 -25.77
CA ALA A 34 4.13 6.37 -27.16
C ALA A 34 2.71 6.81 -27.54
N VAL A 35 1.69 6.02 -27.15
CA VAL A 35 0.27 6.36 -27.38
C VAL A 35 -0.11 7.64 -26.63
N LEU A 36 0.26 7.76 -25.35
CA LEU A 36 0.01 8.97 -24.57
C LEU A 36 0.72 10.18 -25.22
N SER A 37 1.98 10.03 -25.61
CA SER A 37 2.73 11.09 -26.28
C SER A 37 2.07 11.51 -27.61
N ALA A 38 1.58 10.56 -28.39
CA ALA A 38 0.86 10.85 -29.64
C ALA A 38 -0.47 11.58 -29.39
N LEU A 39 -1.22 11.20 -28.35
CA LEU A 39 -2.48 11.85 -27.96
C LEU A 39 -2.25 13.28 -27.45
N PHE A 40 -1.18 13.50 -26.69
CA PHE A 40 -0.89 14.80 -26.08
C PHE A 40 -0.04 15.72 -26.96
N ALA A 41 0.65 15.20 -27.99
CA ALA A 41 1.48 16.01 -28.89
C ALA A 41 0.71 17.15 -29.59
N PRO A 42 -0.52 16.98 -30.10
CA PRO A 42 -1.30 18.07 -30.68
C PRO A 42 -1.60 19.18 -29.65
N ALA A 43 -1.96 18.80 -28.43
CA ALA A 43 -2.24 19.74 -27.35
C ALA A 43 -0.99 20.54 -26.96
N LEU A 44 0.17 19.88 -26.87
CA LEU A 44 1.45 20.54 -26.60
C LEU A 44 1.89 21.48 -27.73
N ARG A 45 1.65 21.12 -29.00
CA ARG A 45 1.98 21.96 -30.16
C ARG A 45 1.10 23.21 -30.27
N ALA A 46 -0.11 23.17 -29.70
CA ALA A 46 -1.02 24.31 -29.68
C ALA A 46 -0.68 25.36 -28.61
N LEU A 47 0.23 25.05 -27.67
CA LEU A 47 0.64 25.96 -26.60
C LEU A 47 1.60 27.03 -27.12
N LYS A 48 1.49 28.25 -26.57
CA LYS A 48 2.51 29.30 -26.77
C LYS A 48 3.82 28.90 -26.08
N SER A 49 4.96 29.43 -26.54
CA SER A 49 6.30 29.10 -26.01
C SER A 49 6.40 29.18 -24.48
N ASP A 50 5.87 30.24 -23.88
CA ASP A 50 5.89 30.44 -22.43
C ASP A 50 5.04 29.39 -21.68
N GLN A 51 3.96 28.94 -22.30
CA GLN A 51 3.04 27.94 -21.76
C GLN A 51 3.62 26.53 -21.89
N ALA A 52 4.29 26.23 -23.00
CA ALA A 52 5.01 24.98 -23.20
C ALA A 52 6.14 24.82 -22.16
N THR A 53 6.89 25.90 -21.89
CA THR A 53 7.95 25.91 -20.87
C THR A 53 7.38 25.65 -19.47
N THR A 54 6.25 26.29 -19.15
CA THR A 54 5.55 26.08 -17.87
C THR A 54 5.04 24.65 -17.72
N ALA A 55 4.42 24.09 -18.77
CA ALA A 55 3.94 22.71 -18.78
C ALA A 55 5.09 21.71 -18.59
N LEU A 56 6.22 21.90 -19.27
CA LEU A 56 7.42 21.07 -19.09
C LEU A 56 7.97 21.13 -17.66
N MET A 57 8.01 22.32 -17.04
CA MET A 57 8.43 22.45 -15.64
C MET A 57 7.49 21.72 -14.68
N LEU A 58 6.18 21.81 -14.89
CA LEU A 58 5.20 21.08 -14.06
C LEU A 58 5.34 19.56 -14.23
N LEU A 59 5.47 19.06 -15.46
CA LEU A 59 5.71 17.64 -15.73
C LEU A 59 7.03 17.15 -15.13
N GLY A 60 8.10 17.92 -15.27
CA GLY A 60 9.41 17.59 -14.69
C GLY A 60 9.38 17.54 -13.16
N THR A 61 8.68 18.50 -12.53
CA THR A 61 8.48 18.52 -11.08
C THR A 61 7.69 17.29 -10.63
N GLN A 62 6.58 16.99 -11.30
CA GLN A 62 5.76 15.80 -11.00
C GLN A 62 6.56 14.52 -11.10
N LEU A 63 7.32 14.34 -12.19
CA LEU A 63 8.16 13.16 -12.39
C LEU A 63 9.22 13.04 -11.30
N THR A 64 9.87 14.14 -10.95
CA THR A 64 10.93 14.17 -9.92
C THR A 64 10.36 13.80 -8.55
N VAL A 65 9.23 14.40 -8.15
CA VAL A 65 8.59 14.13 -6.85
C VAL A 65 8.12 12.68 -6.76
N VAL A 66 7.42 12.19 -7.80
CA VAL A 66 6.95 10.79 -7.83
C VAL A 66 8.12 9.82 -7.77
N THR A 67 9.17 10.06 -8.56
CA THR A 67 10.35 9.19 -8.61
C THR A 67 11.09 9.18 -7.28
N ALA A 68 11.40 10.36 -6.72
CA ALA A 68 12.09 10.47 -5.43
C ALA A 68 11.29 9.81 -4.31
N ALA A 69 9.99 10.07 -4.23
CA ALA A 69 9.13 9.52 -3.20
C ALA A 69 8.91 8.01 -3.37
N TYR A 70 8.86 7.50 -4.60
CA TYR A 70 8.83 6.06 -4.88
C TYR A 70 10.10 5.37 -4.36
N PHE A 71 11.28 5.85 -4.75
CA PHE A 71 12.55 5.28 -4.29
C PHE A 71 12.70 5.39 -2.76
N PHE A 72 12.31 6.52 -2.17
CA PHE A 72 12.30 6.70 -0.73
C PHE A 72 11.36 5.71 -0.04
N GLY A 73 10.16 5.49 -0.57
CA GLY A 73 9.20 4.51 -0.06
C GLY A 73 9.72 3.07 -0.14
N MET A 74 10.31 2.71 -1.28
CA MET A 74 10.98 1.41 -1.48
C MET A 74 12.11 1.19 -0.48
N TYR A 75 12.99 2.19 -0.32
CA TYR A 75 14.09 2.14 0.63
C TYR A 75 13.59 1.99 2.07
N ARG A 76 12.60 2.79 2.48
CA ARG A 76 12.02 2.70 3.84
C ARG A 76 11.39 1.34 4.12
N ARG A 77 10.65 0.78 3.16
CA ARG A 77 10.07 -0.56 3.31
C ARG A 77 11.18 -1.60 3.46
N ARG A 78 12.19 -1.57 2.59
CA ARG A 78 13.32 -2.52 2.64
C ARG A 78 14.04 -2.44 3.99
N LYS A 79 14.27 -1.23 4.50
CA LYS A 79 14.88 -1.03 5.82
C LYS A 79 13.98 -1.50 6.96
N ALA A 80 12.67 -1.27 6.87
CA ALA A 80 11.71 -1.66 7.92
C ALA A 80 11.48 -3.17 7.99
N LEU A 81 11.63 -3.88 6.86
CA LEU A 81 11.53 -5.33 6.76
C LEU A 81 12.91 -6.00 6.75
N GLN A 82 13.97 -5.25 7.05
CA GLN A 82 15.30 -5.83 7.16
C GLN A 82 15.33 -6.76 8.37
N GLY A 83 15.65 -8.04 8.15
CA GLY A 83 15.61 -9.05 9.20
C GLY A 83 14.21 -9.55 9.55
N SER A 84 13.18 -9.30 8.72
CA SER A 84 11.85 -9.90 8.92
C SER A 84 11.85 -11.42 8.77
N GLY A 85 12.86 -11.98 8.11
CA GLY A 85 12.86 -13.37 7.65
C GLY A 85 11.90 -13.55 6.47
N ALA A 86 11.56 -14.80 6.19
CA ALA A 86 10.72 -15.15 5.06
C ALA A 86 9.25 -14.74 5.27
N ARG A 87 8.54 -14.51 4.17
CA ARG A 87 7.12 -14.12 4.19
C ARG A 87 6.26 -15.38 4.31
N LEU A 88 5.59 -15.53 5.45
CA LEU A 88 4.69 -16.65 5.74
C LEU A 88 3.33 -16.50 5.07
N GLY A 89 2.88 -15.25 4.86
CA GLY A 89 1.62 -15.00 4.15
C GLY A 89 1.08 -13.60 4.34
N GLN A 90 -0.19 -13.42 3.98
CA GLN A 90 -0.90 -12.14 4.09
C GLN A 90 -2.35 -12.33 4.47
N SER A 91 -2.90 -11.36 5.19
CA SER A 91 -4.33 -11.34 5.49
C SER A 91 -5.16 -10.86 4.29
N PHE A 92 -6.36 -11.39 4.16
CA PHE A 92 -7.37 -10.90 3.24
C PHE A 92 -8.27 -9.91 3.97
N THR A 93 -8.13 -8.63 3.69
CA THR A 93 -9.06 -7.60 4.18
C THR A 93 -10.31 -7.56 3.32
N GLY A 94 -11.35 -8.29 3.74
CA GLY A 94 -12.69 -8.22 3.16
C GLY A 94 -12.89 -9.03 1.88
N SER A 95 -14.10 -8.93 1.31
CA SER A 95 -14.45 -9.62 0.06
C SER A 95 -13.53 -9.16 -1.09
N PRO A 96 -13.06 -10.08 -1.96
CA PRO A 96 -12.24 -9.72 -3.12
C PRO A 96 -12.91 -8.67 -4.03
N ILE A 97 -14.24 -8.58 -4.00
CA ILE A 97 -15.02 -7.57 -4.71
C ILE A 97 -14.76 -6.17 -4.14
N THR A 98 -14.77 -6.02 -2.81
CA THR A 98 -14.53 -4.74 -2.14
C THR A 98 -13.10 -4.24 -2.42
N GLN A 99 -12.13 -5.14 -2.45
CA GLN A 99 -10.74 -4.77 -2.77
C GLN A 99 -10.57 -4.34 -4.23
N LYS A 100 -11.25 -5.02 -5.18
CA LYS A 100 -11.29 -4.58 -6.58
C LYS A 100 -11.95 -3.22 -6.71
N LEU A 101 -13.07 -2.98 -6.02
CA LEU A 101 -13.74 -1.69 -6.01
C LEU A 101 -12.85 -0.57 -5.47
N ILE A 102 -12.20 -0.78 -4.32
CA ILE A 102 -11.26 0.21 -3.76
C ILE A 102 -10.13 0.50 -4.75
N SER A 103 -9.57 -0.53 -5.38
CA SER A 103 -8.52 -0.36 -6.39
C SER A 103 -9.02 0.42 -7.61
N ILE A 104 -10.25 0.17 -8.08
CA ILE A 104 -10.89 0.90 -9.17
C ILE A 104 -11.13 2.36 -8.78
N PHE A 105 -11.66 2.64 -7.58
CA PHE A 105 -11.87 4.00 -7.09
C PHE A 105 -10.57 4.77 -6.95
N VAL A 106 -9.51 4.11 -6.51
CA VAL A 106 -8.17 4.69 -6.44
C VAL A 106 -7.67 5.04 -7.84
N ILE A 107 -7.72 4.10 -8.79
CA ILE A 107 -7.28 4.33 -10.17
C ILE A 107 -8.12 5.42 -10.84
N ALA A 108 -9.44 5.37 -10.70
CA ALA A 108 -10.36 6.37 -11.22
C ALA A 108 -10.13 7.75 -10.58
N GLY A 109 -9.84 7.80 -9.28
CA GLY A 109 -9.49 9.03 -8.56
C GLY A 109 -8.18 9.62 -9.08
N MET A 110 -7.15 8.81 -9.32
CA MET A 110 -5.90 9.28 -9.91
C MET A 110 -6.09 9.78 -11.35
N LEU A 111 -6.90 9.08 -12.15
CA LEU A 111 -7.27 9.50 -13.51
C LEU A 111 -8.03 10.83 -13.49
N PHE A 112 -9.08 10.94 -12.67
CA PHE A 112 -9.88 12.16 -12.55
C PHE A 112 -9.03 13.34 -12.10
N LEU A 113 -8.13 13.12 -11.15
CA LEU A 113 -7.25 14.16 -10.62
C LEU A 113 -6.18 14.57 -11.65
N SER A 114 -5.67 13.64 -12.46
CA SER A 114 -4.79 13.96 -13.59
C SER A 114 -5.51 14.74 -14.70
N LEU A 115 -6.77 14.41 -15.00
CA LEU A 115 -7.63 15.15 -15.92
C LEU A 115 -7.95 16.55 -15.39
N TYR A 116 -8.19 16.69 -14.09
CA TYR A 116 -8.41 17.98 -13.44
C TYR A 116 -7.18 18.89 -13.54
N ILE A 117 -5.97 18.34 -13.38
CA ILE A 117 -4.73 19.11 -13.62
C ILE A 117 -4.60 19.53 -15.08
N LEU A 118 -4.93 18.64 -16.02
CA LEU A 118 -4.90 18.99 -17.44
C LEU A 118 -5.88 20.14 -17.72
N LEU A 119 -7.08 20.09 -17.14
CA LEU A 119 -8.08 21.15 -17.26
C LEU A 119 -7.66 22.45 -16.58
N ILE A 120 -7.05 22.42 -15.40
CA ILE A 120 -6.48 23.63 -14.75
C ILE A 120 -5.34 24.19 -15.58
N ALA A 121 -4.44 23.34 -16.09
CA ALA A 121 -3.32 23.76 -16.91
C ALA A 121 -3.83 24.46 -18.18
N VAL A 122 -4.81 23.86 -18.87
CA VAL A 122 -5.45 24.42 -20.07
C VAL A 122 -6.28 25.67 -19.75
N GLY A 123 -7.03 25.66 -18.65
CA GLY A 123 -7.86 26.79 -18.21
C GLY A 123 -7.03 28.01 -17.81
N ASN A 124 -5.96 27.80 -17.04
CA ASN A 124 -5.04 28.86 -16.64
C ASN A 124 -4.17 29.37 -17.79
N THR A 125 -3.94 28.57 -18.84
CA THR A 125 -3.30 29.08 -20.07
C THR A 125 -4.17 30.07 -20.87
N SER A 126 -5.46 30.21 -20.57
CA SER A 126 -6.28 31.29 -21.14
C SER A 126 -6.02 32.65 -20.48
N GLY A 127 -5.45 32.67 -19.27
CA GLY A 127 -5.02 33.86 -18.55
C GLY A 127 -3.57 34.23 -18.87
N SER A 128 -3.30 35.51 -19.10
CA SER A 128 -1.93 36.01 -19.28
C SER A 128 -1.16 35.85 -17.96
N PHE A 129 -0.30 34.82 -17.88
CA PHE A 129 0.60 34.60 -16.73
C PHE A 129 1.62 35.74 -16.63
N LYS A 130 1.24 36.83 -15.96
CA LYS A 130 2.17 37.92 -15.59
C LYS A 130 3.00 37.60 -14.33
N LYS A 131 2.71 36.49 -13.63
CA LYS A 131 3.40 36.05 -12.41
C LYS A 131 3.70 34.55 -12.48
N PHE A 132 4.82 34.14 -11.89
CA PHE A 132 5.22 32.74 -11.81
C PHE A 132 4.13 31.89 -11.13
N PRO A 133 3.77 30.71 -11.67
CA PRO A 133 2.58 29.96 -11.25
C PRO A 133 2.84 29.13 -9.98
N ILE A 134 3.21 29.79 -8.88
CA ILE A 134 3.55 29.14 -7.58
C ILE A 134 2.40 28.23 -7.12
N GLU A 135 1.16 28.67 -7.24
CA GLU A 135 -0.02 27.90 -6.85
C GLU A 135 -0.17 26.62 -7.66
N ALA A 136 0.02 26.69 -8.98
CA ALA A 136 -0.03 25.51 -9.84
C ALA A 136 1.11 24.52 -9.53
N MET A 137 2.31 25.03 -9.21
CA MET A 137 3.43 24.20 -8.76
C MET A 137 3.13 23.51 -7.43
N TYR A 138 2.55 24.23 -6.46
CA TYR A 138 2.19 23.67 -5.16
C TYR A 138 1.11 22.58 -5.29
N LEU A 139 0.06 22.83 -6.08
CA LEU A 139 -0.98 21.85 -6.35
C LEU A 139 -0.43 20.61 -7.07
N ASN A 140 0.47 20.81 -8.04
CA ASN A 140 1.14 19.71 -8.74
C ASN A 140 2.02 18.88 -7.79
N PHE A 141 2.78 19.53 -6.91
CA PHE A 141 3.57 18.87 -5.88
C PHE A 141 2.72 18.03 -4.93
N LEU A 142 1.63 18.60 -4.38
CA LEU A 142 0.71 17.89 -3.50
C LEU A 142 0.12 16.67 -4.19
N LEU A 143 -0.26 16.81 -5.46
CA LEU A 143 -0.77 15.67 -6.22
C LEU A 143 0.29 14.58 -6.37
N ALA A 144 1.49 14.96 -6.80
CA ALA A 144 2.59 14.02 -6.98
C ALA A 144 2.85 13.25 -5.68
N ALA A 145 2.87 13.94 -4.54
CA ALA A 145 3.03 13.31 -3.23
C ALA A 145 1.87 12.35 -2.88
N MET A 146 0.62 12.74 -3.16
CA MET A 146 -0.56 11.92 -2.90
C MET A 146 -0.64 10.67 -3.79
N SER A 147 -0.06 10.72 -5.00
CA SER A 147 -0.06 9.60 -5.95
C SER A 147 0.85 8.44 -5.53
N VAL A 148 1.90 8.73 -4.77
CA VAL A 148 2.99 7.79 -4.45
C VAL A 148 2.53 6.62 -3.57
N PRO A 149 1.77 6.80 -2.47
CA PRO A 149 1.26 5.69 -1.68
C PRO A 149 0.49 4.67 -2.52
N PHE A 150 -0.31 5.12 -3.48
CA PHE A 150 -1.07 4.24 -4.36
C PHE A 150 -0.17 3.45 -5.31
N LEU A 151 0.81 4.12 -5.91
CA LEU A 151 1.79 3.47 -6.77
C LEU A 151 2.60 2.41 -6.01
N LEU A 152 2.99 2.69 -4.77
CA LEU A 152 3.65 1.73 -3.88
C LEU A 152 2.72 0.56 -3.50
N HIS A 153 1.44 0.81 -3.23
CA HIS A 153 0.45 -0.25 -2.96
C HIS A 153 0.30 -1.21 -4.14
N ILE A 154 0.18 -0.69 -5.35
CA ILE A 154 0.10 -1.50 -6.59
C ILE A 154 1.39 -2.30 -6.76
N PHE A 155 2.55 -1.64 -6.62
CA PHE A 155 3.85 -2.29 -6.81
C PHE A 155 4.11 -3.41 -5.80
N TRP A 156 3.77 -3.20 -4.53
CA TRP A 156 3.89 -4.22 -3.48
C TRP A 156 2.76 -5.25 -3.49
N LYS A 157 1.78 -5.11 -4.40
CA LYS A 157 0.58 -5.95 -4.45
C LYS A 157 -0.13 -6.08 -3.09
N ARG A 158 -0.05 -5.04 -2.28
CA ARG A 158 -0.69 -5.00 -0.96
C ARG A 158 -2.03 -4.31 -1.09
N HIS A 159 -3.10 -4.99 -0.69
CA HIS A 159 -4.38 -4.32 -0.51
C HIS A 159 -4.32 -3.39 0.71
N LEU A 160 -5.14 -2.34 0.67
CA LEU A 160 -5.28 -1.42 1.80
C LEU A 160 -5.74 -2.19 3.04
N GLY A 161 -5.03 -1.99 4.15
CA GLY A 161 -5.29 -2.66 5.43
C GLY A 161 -4.77 -4.09 5.56
N VAL A 162 -4.08 -4.65 4.54
CA VAL A 162 -3.52 -6.01 4.63
C VAL A 162 -2.41 -6.07 5.66
N VAL A 163 -2.47 -7.11 6.48
CA VAL A 163 -1.43 -7.50 7.42
C VAL A 163 -0.56 -8.55 6.76
N GLU A 164 0.75 -8.33 6.74
CA GLU A 164 1.71 -9.32 6.25
C GLU A 164 2.36 -10.05 7.43
N PHE A 165 2.52 -11.36 7.28
CA PHE A 165 3.10 -12.25 8.28
C PHE A 165 4.48 -12.68 7.82
N PHE A 166 5.47 -12.53 8.70
CA PHE A 166 6.85 -12.91 8.49
C PHE A 166 7.33 -13.77 9.67
N GLU A 167 8.42 -14.49 9.48
CA GLU A 167 9.02 -15.35 10.52
C GLU A 167 9.29 -14.59 11.82
N HIS A 168 9.83 -13.37 11.74
CA HIS A 168 10.24 -12.61 12.93
C HIS A 168 9.18 -11.59 13.41
N GLY A 169 8.03 -11.52 12.74
CA GLY A 169 6.95 -10.62 13.17
C GLY A 169 5.88 -10.34 12.12
N VAL A 170 5.08 -9.32 12.43
CA VAL A 170 3.90 -8.93 11.66
C VAL A 170 4.03 -7.48 11.17
N ALA A 171 3.79 -7.24 9.88
CA ALA A 171 3.78 -5.91 9.30
C ALA A 171 2.34 -5.41 9.09
N LEU A 172 1.78 -4.79 10.14
CA LEU A 172 0.47 -4.12 10.12
C LEU A 172 0.42 -2.94 9.14
N THR A 173 1.55 -2.27 8.95
CA THR A 173 1.71 -1.18 7.98
C THR A 173 2.85 -1.53 7.02
N PRO A 174 2.89 -0.91 5.83
CA PRO A 174 3.95 -1.17 4.86
C PRO A 174 5.37 -0.81 5.29
N MET A 175 5.51 -0.05 6.38
CA MET A 175 6.78 0.56 6.78
C MET A 175 7.22 0.18 8.20
N LYS A 176 6.59 -0.81 8.82
CA LYS A 176 6.92 -1.21 10.19
C LYS A 176 6.67 -2.70 10.40
N LEU A 177 7.71 -3.39 10.83
CA LEU A 177 7.62 -4.73 11.41
C LEU A 177 7.34 -4.64 12.91
N THR A 178 6.40 -5.44 13.39
CA THR A 178 6.10 -5.60 14.82
C THR A 178 6.51 -7.00 15.23
N PRO A 179 7.46 -7.17 16.17
CA PRO A 179 7.94 -8.51 16.55
C PRO A 179 6.82 -9.34 17.19
N TRP A 180 6.90 -10.66 17.05
CA TRP A 180 5.91 -11.60 17.62
C TRP A 180 5.76 -11.48 19.14
N GLU A 181 6.81 -11.10 19.86
CA GLU A 181 6.76 -10.83 21.32
C GLU A 181 5.72 -9.76 21.73
N LEU A 182 5.26 -8.95 20.79
CA LEU A 182 4.28 -7.88 21.02
C LEU A 182 2.90 -8.22 20.47
N VAL A 183 2.72 -9.42 19.93
CA VAL A 183 1.51 -9.84 19.22
C VAL A 183 0.97 -11.12 19.84
N GLU A 184 -0.26 -11.06 20.33
CA GLU A 184 -1.01 -12.23 20.79
C GLU A 184 -2.03 -12.62 19.71
N VAL A 185 -2.08 -13.91 19.35
CA VAL A 185 -3.01 -14.42 18.34
C VAL A 185 -4.10 -15.26 19.00
N GLN A 186 -5.35 -14.97 18.68
CA GLN A 186 -6.53 -15.71 19.15
C GLN A 186 -7.43 -16.10 17.97
N PRO A 187 -8.22 -17.18 18.09
CA PRO A 187 -9.20 -17.52 17.07
C PRO A 187 -10.30 -16.45 17.03
N HIS A 188 -10.73 -16.06 15.83
CA HIS A 188 -11.85 -15.13 15.68
C HIS A 188 -13.17 -15.84 15.98
N GLN A 189 -13.94 -15.37 16.96
CA GLN A 189 -15.15 -16.06 17.45
C GLN A 189 -16.21 -16.30 16.35
N THR A 190 -16.36 -15.36 15.41
CA THR A 190 -17.43 -15.40 14.39
C THR A 190 -17.01 -15.87 13.00
N LYS A 191 -15.70 -16.01 12.70
CA LYS A 191 -15.22 -16.35 11.35
C LYS A 191 -14.29 -17.54 11.42
N GLN A 192 -14.67 -18.65 10.79
CA GLN A 192 -13.89 -19.90 10.81
C GLN A 192 -12.45 -19.74 10.30
N ASN A 193 -12.19 -18.85 9.34
CA ASN A 193 -10.84 -18.57 8.82
C ASN A 193 -10.24 -17.26 9.39
N GLY A 194 -10.81 -16.74 10.47
CA GLY A 194 -10.37 -15.52 11.11
C GLY A 194 -9.43 -15.78 12.28
N ILE A 195 -8.46 -14.89 12.43
CA ILE A 195 -7.69 -14.69 13.66
C ILE A 195 -7.92 -13.27 14.16
N GLN A 196 -7.79 -13.11 15.47
CA GLN A 196 -7.80 -11.83 16.16
C GLN A 196 -6.41 -11.62 16.74
N MET A 197 -5.74 -10.55 16.29
CA MET A 197 -4.40 -10.22 16.77
C MET A 197 -4.50 -9.05 17.73
N THR A 198 -3.97 -9.22 18.94
CA THR A 198 -3.84 -8.12 19.91
C THR A 198 -2.40 -7.67 19.94
N VAL A 199 -2.16 -6.44 19.49
CA VAL A 199 -0.82 -5.85 19.42
C VAL A 199 -0.60 -4.90 20.58
N SER A 200 0.37 -5.23 21.43
CA SER A 200 0.76 -4.47 22.61
C SER A 200 1.88 -3.50 22.26
N ARG A 201 1.66 -2.19 22.44
CA ARG A 201 2.73 -1.19 22.23
C ARG A 201 3.49 -0.95 23.54
N LYS A 202 4.79 -1.29 23.58
CA LYS A 202 5.68 -0.93 24.70
C LYS A 202 5.89 0.60 24.74
N GLY A 203 5.70 1.22 25.92
CA GLY A 203 5.91 2.66 26.15
C GLY A 203 5.06 3.21 27.31
N LYS A 204 5.20 4.50 27.62
CA LYS A 204 4.47 5.20 28.71
C LYS A 204 2.93 5.15 28.59
N TRP A 205 2.42 4.85 27.39
CA TRP A 205 1.00 4.72 27.09
C TRP A 205 0.78 3.36 26.42
N ALA A 206 0.87 2.29 27.21
CA ALA A 206 0.60 0.95 26.72
C ALA A 206 -0.84 0.92 26.18
N ARG A 207 -0.97 0.77 24.85
CA ARG A 207 -2.24 0.57 24.17
C ARG A 207 -2.19 -0.81 23.53
N LYS A 208 -3.25 -1.58 23.75
CA LYS A 208 -3.54 -2.82 23.03
C LYS A 208 -4.43 -2.46 21.85
N LEU A 209 -4.00 -2.84 20.65
CA LEU A 209 -4.78 -2.68 19.43
C LEU A 209 -5.19 -4.05 18.93
N THR A 210 -6.49 -4.30 18.87
CA THR A 210 -7.02 -5.58 18.40
C THR A 210 -7.44 -5.48 16.94
N ILE A 211 -6.89 -6.37 16.11
CA ILE A 211 -7.02 -6.34 14.66
C ILE A 211 -7.55 -7.69 14.18
N PRO A 212 -8.76 -7.74 13.60
CA PRO A 212 -9.24 -8.96 12.96
C PRO A 212 -8.53 -9.15 11.61
N ALA A 213 -8.03 -10.35 11.37
CA ALA A 213 -7.41 -10.74 10.10
C ALA A 213 -8.01 -12.05 9.60
N LEU A 214 -8.36 -12.10 8.32
CA LEU A 214 -8.71 -13.36 7.65
C LEU A 214 -7.45 -13.90 6.99
N VAL A 215 -7.13 -15.16 7.24
CA VAL A 215 -5.91 -15.81 6.74
C VAL A 215 -6.27 -17.15 6.10
N SER A 216 -5.34 -17.74 5.35
CA SER A 216 -5.54 -19.11 4.85
C SER A 216 -5.68 -20.09 6.03
N PRO A 217 -6.39 -21.23 5.86
CA PRO A 217 -6.54 -22.22 6.92
C PRO A 217 -5.20 -22.74 7.46
N GLU A 218 -4.21 -22.92 6.58
CA GLU A 218 -2.85 -23.35 6.92
C GLU A 218 -2.10 -22.30 7.73
N LEU A 219 -2.19 -21.02 7.35
CA LEU A 219 -1.57 -19.95 8.11
C LEU A 219 -2.27 -19.76 9.46
N ARG A 220 -3.58 -19.97 9.54
CA ARG A 220 -4.33 -19.94 10.80
C ARG A 220 -3.84 -21.02 11.76
N SER A 221 -3.74 -22.26 11.32
CA SER A 221 -3.31 -23.38 12.19
C SER A 221 -1.88 -23.16 12.68
N TYR A 222 -0.98 -22.71 11.80
CA TYR A 222 0.38 -22.34 12.17
C TYR A 222 0.41 -21.22 13.22
N LEU A 223 -0.26 -20.09 12.96
CA LEU A 223 -0.23 -18.94 13.87
C LEU A 223 -0.85 -19.25 15.23
N LEU A 224 -1.93 -20.04 15.27
CA LEU A 224 -2.52 -20.48 16.53
C LEU A 224 -1.61 -21.48 17.26
N ARG A 225 -0.89 -22.35 16.57
CA ARG A 225 0.01 -23.31 17.22
C ARG A 225 1.25 -22.64 17.83
N HIS A 226 1.82 -21.64 17.16
CA HIS A 226 3.09 -21.03 17.56
C HIS A 226 2.96 -19.71 18.35
N HIS A 227 1.85 -19.00 18.21
CA HIS A 227 1.67 -17.65 18.78
C HIS A 227 0.35 -17.45 19.52
N SER A 228 -0.41 -18.52 19.77
CA SER A 228 -1.53 -18.43 20.73
C SER A 228 -1.02 -18.47 22.16
N ASN A 229 -1.68 -17.70 23.03
CA ASN A 229 -1.46 -17.79 24.46
C ASN A 229 -2.48 -18.81 25.02
N PRO A 230 -2.03 -19.97 25.52
CA PRO A 230 -2.92 -21.00 26.06
C PRO A 230 -3.67 -20.53 27.33
N ASP A 231 -3.15 -19.50 28.01
CA ASP A 231 -3.70 -19.00 29.29
C ASP A 231 -4.52 -17.71 29.14
N ALA A 232 -4.82 -17.27 27.92
CA ALA A 232 -5.65 -16.09 27.72
C ALA A 232 -7.10 -16.41 28.15
N PRO A 233 -7.64 -15.78 29.21
CA PRO A 233 -9.04 -15.96 29.57
C PRO A 233 -9.89 -15.56 28.37
N SER A 234 -10.93 -16.35 28.10
CA SER A 234 -12.01 -16.00 27.19
C SER A 234 -12.75 -14.78 27.75
N GLU A 235 -12.11 -13.63 27.76
CA GLU A 235 -12.76 -12.37 28.12
C GLU A 235 -13.69 -12.02 26.98
N GLU A 236 -14.97 -12.33 27.18
CA GLU A 236 -16.11 -11.68 26.55
C GLU A 236 -16.07 -10.18 26.87
N THR A 237 -15.12 -9.44 26.29
CA THR A 237 -15.21 -7.98 26.28
C THR A 237 -16.00 -7.59 25.02
N PRO A 238 -17.18 -6.97 25.15
CA PRO A 238 -17.91 -6.52 23.98
C PRO A 238 -17.06 -5.48 23.26
N LEU A 239 -16.66 -5.80 22.02
CA LEU A 239 -15.99 -4.90 21.10
C LEU A 239 -16.82 -3.62 20.96
N LYS A 240 -16.38 -2.55 21.61
CA LYS A 240 -16.75 -1.19 21.19
C LYS A 240 -16.21 -1.04 19.77
N LYS A 241 -17.08 -1.16 18.78
CA LYS A 241 -16.80 -0.78 17.40
C LYS A 241 -16.31 0.66 17.45
N LEU A 242 -15.00 0.87 17.34
CA LEU A 242 -14.47 2.15 16.93
C LEU A 242 -14.78 2.28 15.44
N THR A 243 -15.98 2.77 15.16
CA THR A 243 -16.31 3.47 13.92
C THR A 243 -15.25 4.54 13.73
N LEU A 244 -14.49 4.43 12.63
CA LEU A 244 -13.43 5.40 12.28
C LEU A 244 -14.02 6.73 11.77
N PHE A 245 -15.30 6.96 12.04
CA PHE A 245 -16.07 8.16 11.73
C PHE A 245 -17.19 8.25 12.77
N ASP A 246 -16.94 8.99 13.84
CA ASP A 246 -17.99 9.71 14.55
C ASP A 246 -17.56 11.19 14.56
N PRO A 247 -18.50 12.13 14.30
CA PRO A 247 -18.24 13.54 13.98
C PRO A 247 -17.57 14.34 15.10
#